data_AF-A0A957TIG0-F1
#
_entry.id   AF-A0A957TIG0-F1
#
_cell.length_a   1.000
_cell.length_b   1.000
_cell.length_c   1.000
_cell.angle_alpha   90.00
_cell.angle_beta   90.00
_cell.angle_gamma   90.00
#
_symmetry.space_group_name_H-M   'P 1'
#
loop_
_entity.id
_entity.type
_entity.pdbx_description
1 polymer ?
#
loop_
_entity_poly.entity_id
_entity_poly.type
_entity_poly.pdbx_seq_one_letter_code
_entity_poly.pdbx_strand_id
1 'polypeptide(L)'
;SMATKEQRLELRIDVLDKENQRAQALPGLMPSKLIEAILQEFRGDLDYLGTTVDDYDLQVAASQSPLDYQKPLSEQLDEGERLTLIERTVPIPVGAQRLAKRVYLREQISGKVFKLNWVPAIIGRADRSLNDEHLLAVDLGELLRGSRVSRRHAQIVEDQGELYLEVLADNPTYLRREELTSEVGHERTALQAGDVIIFERSAIALQVIIKG
;
A
#
# COMPACT_ATOMS: atom_id res chain seq x y z
N SER A 1 13.43 16.42 40.40
CA SER A 1 12.77 16.94 39.19
C SER A 1 11.53 16.11 38.97
N MET A 2 10.35 16.64 39.28
CA MET A 2 9.08 15.93 39.04
C MET A 2 8.71 16.16 37.57
N ALA A 3 8.73 15.10 36.76
CA ALA A 3 8.17 15.16 35.42
C ALA A 3 6.66 15.37 35.58
N THR A 4 6.17 16.55 35.21
CA THR A 4 4.74 16.81 35.06
C THR A 4 4.21 15.79 34.06
N LYS A 5 3.29 14.95 34.51
CA LYS A 5 2.64 13.95 33.66
C LYS A 5 1.75 14.72 32.70
N GLU A 6 2.25 15.02 31.50
CA GLU A 6 1.46 15.70 30.47
C GLU A 6 0.16 14.94 30.26
N GLN A 7 -0.96 15.64 30.39
CA GLN A 7 -2.27 15.07 30.16
C GLN A 7 -2.36 14.67 28.69
N ARG A 8 -2.66 13.39 28.44
CA ARG A 8 -2.79 12.87 27.08
C ARG A 8 -4.11 13.33 26.47
N LEU A 9 -4.09 13.59 25.18
CA LEU A 9 -5.27 13.85 24.36
C LEU A 9 -5.94 12.51 24.06
N GLU A 10 -7.19 12.32 24.49
CA GLU A 10 -7.97 11.15 24.07
C GLU A 10 -8.54 11.36 22.68
N LEU A 11 -8.40 10.36 21.81
CA LEU A 11 -8.84 10.40 20.42
C LEU A 11 -9.58 9.11 20.05
N ARG A 12 -10.40 9.19 19.01
CA ARG A 12 -10.88 8.03 18.25
C ARG A 12 -10.28 8.04 16.86
N ILE A 13 -9.91 6.87 16.34
CA ILE A 13 -9.27 6.76 15.02
C ILE A 13 -9.93 5.64 14.24
N ASP A 14 -10.37 5.95 13.03
CA ASP A 14 -10.75 4.98 12.02
C ASP A 14 -9.53 4.60 11.20
N VAL A 15 -9.15 3.34 11.25
CA VAL A 15 -8.00 2.78 10.54
C VAL A 15 -8.51 1.86 9.45
N LEU A 16 -8.81 2.45 8.29
CA LEU A 16 -9.39 1.73 7.14
C LEU A 16 -10.67 0.98 7.57
N ASP A 17 -10.71 -0.35 7.47
CA ASP A 17 -11.90 -1.14 7.88
C ASP A 17 -12.05 -1.30 9.41
N LYS A 18 -11.13 -0.76 10.21
CA LYS A 18 -11.19 -0.78 11.69
C LYS A 18 -11.61 0.56 12.25
N GLU A 19 -12.90 0.72 12.51
CA GLU A 19 -13.47 1.96 13.01
C GLU A 19 -13.34 2.14 14.52
N ASN A 20 -13.38 3.40 14.97
CA ASN A 20 -13.57 3.83 16.36
C ASN A 20 -12.51 3.30 17.35
N GLN A 21 -11.28 3.11 16.88
CA GLN A 21 -10.16 2.66 17.71
C GLN A 21 -9.80 3.76 18.72
N ARG A 22 -9.69 3.41 20.00
CA ARG A 22 -9.34 4.39 21.04
C ARG A 22 -7.83 4.63 21.02
N ALA A 23 -7.43 5.90 21.06
CA ALA A 23 -6.03 6.29 21.15
C ALA A 23 -5.81 7.34 22.24
N GLN A 24 -4.59 7.38 22.78
CA GLN A 24 -4.14 8.42 23.70
C GLN A 24 -2.81 9.00 23.20
N ALA A 25 -2.86 10.19 22.64
CA ALA A 25 -1.70 10.85 22.05
C ALA A 25 -1.08 11.86 23.03
N LEU A 26 0.22 12.14 22.84
CA LEU A 26 0.82 13.30 23.48
C LEU A 26 0.28 14.57 22.81
N PRO A 27 -0.05 15.64 23.54
CA PRO A 27 -0.55 16.88 22.96
C PRO A 27 0.37 17.44 21.86
N GLY A 28 1.68 17.42 22.12
CA GLY A 28 2.72 17.88 21.19
C GLY A 28 3.10 16.90 20.08
N LEU A 29 2.41 15.77 19.93
CA LEU A 29 2.68 14.81 18.86
C LEU A 29 2.36 15.44 17.50
N MET A 30 3.16 15.15 16.48
CA MET A 30 2.87 15.58 15.11
C MET A 30 2.01 14.52 14.39
N PRO A 31 1.15 14.90 13.42
CA PRO A 31 0.35 13.96 12.65
C PRO A 31 1.15 12.80 12.03
N SER A 32 2.34 13.07 11.47
CA SER A 32 3.21 12.03 10.89
C SER A 32 3.65 10.98 11.90
N LYS A 33 3.88 11.38 13.16
CA LYS A 33 4.22 10.46 14.25
C LYS A 33 3.03 9.66 14.75
N LEU A 34 1.82 10.24 14.70
CA LEU A 34 0.60 9.48 14.96
C LEU A 34 0.37 8.42 13.87
N ILE A 35 0.56 8.77 12.59
CA ILE A 35 0.50 7.79 11.48
C ILE A 35 1.51 6.68 11.69
N GLU A 36 2.78 7.00 11.96
CA GLU A 36 3.82 6.00 12.23
C GLU A 36 3.39 5.00 13.33
N ALA A 37 2.83 5.51 14.43
CA ALA A 37 2.31 4.68 15.52
C ALA A 37 1.11 3.81 15.10
N ILE A 38 0.17 4.35 14.32
CA ILE A 38 -0.97 3.59 13.77
C ILE A 38 -0.46 2.46 12.87
N LEU A 39 0.43 2.75 11.93
CA LEU A 39 0.97 1.74 11.02
C LEU A 39 1.70 0.64 11.78
N GLN A 40 2.46 1.00 12.83
CA GLN A 40 3.16 0.03 13.67
C GLN A 40 2.20 -0.88 14.47
N GLU A 41 1.11 -0.32 15.02
CA GLU A 41 0.12 -1.06 15.81
C GLU A 41 -0.68 -2.03 14.92
N PHE A 42 -1.12 -1.58 13.75
CA PHE A 42 -2.10 -2.32 12.93
C PHE A 42 -1.49 -3.19 11.80
N ARG A 43 -0.17 -3.19 11.59
CA ARG A 43 0.52 -3.97 10.54
C ARG A 43 0.25 -5.50 10.56
N GLY A 44 -0.14 -6.05 11.71
CA GLY A 44 -0.47 -7.47 11.87
C GLY A 44 -1.94 -7.78 11.62
N ASP A 45 -2.79 -6.77 11.73
CA ASP A 45 -4.24 -6.89 11.75
C ASP A 45 -4.87 -6.60 10.39
N LEU A 46 -4.23 -5.75 9.59
CA LEU A 46 -4.70 -5.33 8.27
C LEU A 46 -3.65 -5.74 7.22
N ASP A 47 -3.96 -6.76 6.43
CA ASP A 47 -3.06 -7.36 5.44
C ASP A 47 -2.69 -6.44 4.28
N TYR A 48 -3.46 -5.37 4.09
CA TYR A 48 -3.27 -4.35 3.06
C TYR A 48 -2.79 -3.01 3.61
N LEU A 49 -2.51 -2.91 4.92
CA LEU A 49 -1.93 -1.70 5.50
C LEU A 49 -0.44 -1.64 5.17
N GLY A 50 -0.04 -0.62 4.42
CA GLY A 50 1.34 -0.30 4.12
C GLY A 50 2.11 0.21 5.32
N THR A 51 3.42 0.37 5.15
CA THR A 51 4.35 0.78 6.21
C THR A 51 4.95 2.16 5.98
N THR A 52 4.65 2.80 4.85
CA THR A 52 5.20 4.11 4.49
C THR A 52 4.27 5.21 4.98
N VAL A 53 4.75 6.07 5.88
CA VAL A 53 3.94 7.17 6.44
C VAL A 53 3.40 8.10 5.35
N ASP A 54 4.19 8.36 4.31
CA ASP A 54 3.83 9.27 3.22
C ASP A 54 2.72 8.75 2.29
N ASP A 55 2.32 7.48 2.44
CA ASP A 55 1.18 6.91 1.70
C ASP A 55 -0.16 7.22 2.38
N TYR A 56 -0.15 7.90 3.54
CA TYR A 56 -1.35 8.14 4.34
C TYR A 56 -1.51 9.60 4.77
N ASP A 57 -2.77 9.99 4.96
CA ASP A 57 -3.17 11.23 5.62
C ASP A 57 -4.11 10.97 6.81
N LEU A 58 -4.15 11.93 7.73
CA LEU A 58 -5.17 12.02 8.77
C LEU A 58 -6.14 13.14 8.47
N GLN A 59 -7.43 12.86 8.61
CA GLN A 59 -8.52 13.83 8.49
C GLN A 59 -9.41 13.79 9.72
N VAL A 60 -10.03 14.91 10.06
CA VAL A 60 -11.10 14.95 11.05
C VAL A 60 -12.35 14.30 10.45
N ALA A 61 -12.84 13.23 11.06
CA ALA A 61 -13.89 12.38 10.48
C ALA A 61 -15.18 13.16 10.20
N ALA A 62 -15.55 14.11 11.07
CA ALA A 62 -16.78 14.89 10.93
C ALA A 62 -16.74 15.89 9.76
N SER A 63 -15.58 16.50 9.49
CA SER A 63 -15.44 17.55 8.47
C SER A 63 -14.70 17.10 7.22
N GLN A 64 -14.04 15.94 7.25
CA GLN A 64 -13.10 15.44 6.25
C GLN A 64 -11.93 16.41 5.96
N SER A 65 -11.70 17.38 6.84
CA SER A 65 -10.58 18.31 6.73
C SER A 65 -9.27 17.61 7.08
N PRO A 66 -8.21 17.73 6.25
CA PRO A 66 -6.90 17.20 6.59
C PRO A 66 -6.28 17.94 7.77
N LEU A 67 -5.47 17.22 8.54
CA LEU A 67 -4.63 17.84 9.57
C LEU A 67 -3.51 18.69 8.95
N ASP A 68 -3.07 19.72 9.65
CA ASP A 68 -1.88 20.49 9.33
C ASP A 68 -0.65 19.79 9.91
N TYR A 69 0.21 19.28 9.04
CA TYR A 69 1.41 18.50 9.41
C TYR A 69 2.54 19.37 9.98
N GLN A 70 2.37 20.70 9.98
CA GLN A 70 3.30 21.64 10.60
C GLN A 70 2.88 22.03 12.02
N LYS A 71 1.73 21.54 12.51
CA LYS A 71 1.22 21.83 13.86
C LYS A 71 1.08 20.54 14.69
N PRO A 72 1.26 20.63 16.02
CA PRO A 72 0.98 19.52 16.91
C PRO A 72 -0.52 19.21 16.97
N LEU A 73 -0.89 18.01 17.45
CA LEU A 73 -2.28 17.58 17.53
C LEU A 73 -3.13 18.50 18.40
N SER A 74 -2.62 18.95 19.56
CA SER A 74 -3.39 19.79 20.48
C SER A 74 -3.71 21.21 19.99
N GLU A 75 -3.07 21.67 18.91
CA GLU A 75 -3.38 22.97 18.30
C GLU A 75 -4.50 22.90 17.26
N GLN A 76 -4.96 21.69 16.91
CA GLN A 76 -5.93 21.48 15.84
C GLN A 76 -7.05 20.48 16.18
N LEU A 77 -6.95 19.77 17.31
CA LEU A 77 -7.93 18.78 17.76
C LEU A 77 -8.38 19.07 19.18
N ASP A 78 -9.67 18.87 19.42
CA ASP A 78 -10.26 18.84 20.75
C ASP A 78 -10.22 17.43 21.37
N GLU A 79 -10.45 17.35 22.68
CA GLU A 79 -10.54 16.07 23.40
C GLU A 79 -11.70 15.21 22.87
N GLY A 80 -11.42 13.94 22.57
CA GLY A 80 -12.41 12.99 22.06
C GLY A 80 -12.66 13.07 20.55
N GLU A 81 -11.95 13.94 19.83
CA GLU A 81 -12.12 14.09 18.38
C GLU A 81 -11.88 12.77 17.64
N ARG A 82 -12.65 12.53 16.57
CA ARG A 82 -12.53 11.34 15.73
C ARG A 82 -11.74 11.67 14.47
N LEU A 83 -10.68 10.92 14.24
CA LEU A 83 -9.84 10.98 13.05
C LEU A 83 -10.10 9.80 12.13
N THR A 84 -9.82 9.98 10.84
CA THR A 84 -9.81 8.91 9.85
C THR A 84 -8.43 8.88 9.19
N LEU A 85 -7.78 7.71 9.24
CA LEU A 85 -6.61 7.42 8.43
C LEU A 85 -7.08 7.11 7.01
N ILE A 86 -6.63 7.91 6.05
CA ILE A 86 -6.92 7.72 4.63
C ILE A 86 -5.65 7.44 3.85
N GLU A 87 -5.77 6.68 2.77
CA GLU A 87 -4.68 6.49 1.83
C GLU A 87 -4.59 7.69 0.89
N ARG A 88 -3.39 8.21 0.67
CA ARG A 88 -3.17 9.29 -0.29
C ARG A 88 -3.52 8.83 -1.69
N THR A 89 -4.17 9.72 -2.43
CA THR A 89 -4.40 9.53 -3.85
C THR A 89 -3.21 10.10 -4.62
N VAL A 90 -2.57 9.27 -5.43
CA VAL A 90 -1.50 9.70 -6.33
C VAL A 90 -2.08 10.07 -7.72
N PRO A 91 -1.44 11.00 -8.45
CA PRO A 91 -1.81 11.31 -9.82
C PRO A 91 -1.75 10.06 -10.72
N ILE A 92 -2.75 9.89 -11.60
CA ILE A 92 -2.75 8.80 -12.57
C ILE A 92 -1.77 9.15 -13.69
N PRO A 93 -0.80 8.28 -14.02
CA PRO A 93 0.13 8.52 -15.11
C PRO A 93 -0.57 8.61 -16.47
N VAL A 94 0.06 9.30 -17.43
CA VAL A 94 -0.44 9.35 -18.81
C VAL A 94 -0.53 7.94 -19.38
N GLY A 95 -1.64 7.62 -20.06
CA GLY A 95 -1.87 6.30 -20.64
C GLY A 95 -2.34 5.24 -19.65
N ALA A 96 -2.45 5.56 -18.36
CA ALA A 96 -3.03 4.69 -17.35
C ALA A 96 -4.49 5.05 -17.02
N GLN A 97 -5.19 4.13 -16.38
CA GLN A 97 -6.56 4.28 -15.90
C GLN A 97 -6.64 3.91 -14.43
N ARG A 98 -7.60 4.49 -13.70
CA ARG A 98 -7.86 4.10 -12.31
C ARG A 98 -8.46 2.71 -12.28
N LEU A 99 -8.01 1.88 -11.33
CA LEU A 99 -8.63 0.58 -11.06
C LEU A 99 -10.06 0.76 -10.55
N ALA A 100 -10.97 -0.14 -10.94
CA ALA A 100 -12.34 -0.14 -10.42
C ALA A 100 -12.42 -0.57 -8.95
N LYS A 101 -11.48 -1.41 -8.50
CA LYS A 101 -11.40 -1.96 -7.13
C LYS A 101 -10.10 -1.51 -6.46
N ARG A 102 -10.06 -1.53 -5.13
CA ARG A 102 -8.81 -1.32 -4.39
C ARG A 102 -7.99 -2.61 -4.45
N VAL A 103 -6.79 -2.53 -5.02
CA VAL A 103 -5.91 -3.69 -5.21
C VAL A 103 -4.56 -3.42 -4.57
N TYR A 104 -4.05 -4.41 -3.85
CA TYR A 104 -2.77 -4.36 -3.17
C TYR A 104 -1.96 -5.60 -3.48
N LEU A 105 -0.64 -5.44 -3.50
CA LEU A 105 0.31 -6.55 -3.55
C LEU A 105 1.11 -6.57 -2.25
N ARG A 106 1.08 -7.68 -1.52
CA ARG A 106 1.86 -7.86 -0.29
C ARG A 106 3.03 -8.79 -0.51
N GLU A 107 4.24 -8.27 -0.36
CA GLU A 107 5.45 -9.07 -0.41
C GLU A 107 5.55 -9.99 0.81
N GLN A 108 5.75 -11.29 0.58
CA GLN A 108 5.52 -12.32 1.59
C GLN A 108 6.61 -12.42 2.66
N ILE A 109 7.84 -11.93 2.41
CA ILE A 109 8.95 -12.03 3.37
C ILE A 109 8.98 -10.82 4.32
N SER A 110 9.01 -9.61 3.76
CA SER A 110 9.09 -8.35 4.50
C SER A 110 7.74 -7.84 4.97
N GLY A 111 6.65 -8.28 4.32
CA GLY A 111 5.31 -7.76 4.53
C GLY A 111 5.05 -6.39 3.89
N LYS A 112 5.99 -5.86 3.08
CA LYS A 112 5.80 -4.59 2.36
C LYS A 112 4.56 -4.69 1.48
N VAL A 113 3.67 -3.70 1.59
CA VAL A 113 2.44 -3.62 0.78
C VAL A 113 2.61 -2.54 -0.27
N PHE A 114 2.21 -2.86 -1.50
CA PHE A 114 2.14 -1.93 -2.61
C PHE A 114 0.67 -1.73 -2.99
N LYS A 115 0.16 -0.51 -2.86
CA LYS A 115 -1.17 -0.15 -3.37
C LYS A 115 -1.08 0.08 -4.87
N LEU A 116 -1.92 -0.62 -5.64
CA LEU A 116 -2.07 -0.35 -7.06
C LEU A 116 -3.08 0.78 -7.24
N ASN A 117 -2.62 1.89 -7.81
CA ASN A 117 -3.44 3.08 -8.01
C ASN A 117 -3.98 3.20 -9.44
N TRP A 118 -3.38 2.49 -10.39
CA TRP A 118 -3.74 2.52 -11.81
C TRP A 118 -3.43 1.20 -12.52
N VAL A 119 -3.95 1.05 -13.75
CA VAL A 119 -3.59 0.03 -14.73
C VAL A 119 -3.26 0.65 -16.10
N PRO A 120 -2.34 0.07 -16.91
CA PRO A 120 -1.52 -1.10 -16.58
C PRO A 120 -0.57 -0.80 -15.42
N ALA A 121 -0.54 -1.70 -14.44
CA ALA A 121 0.31 -1.59 -13.26
C ALA A 121 1.58 -2.39 -13.52
N ILE A 122 2.64 -1.72 -13.96
CA ILE A 122 3.91 -2.40 -14.24
C ILE A 122 4.57 -2.80 -12.92
N ILE A 123 5.04 -4.05 -12.86
CA ILE A 123 5.82 -4.63 -11.77
C ILE A 123 7.21 -4.95 -12.28
N GLY A 124 8.23 -4.44 -11.59
CA GLY A 124 9.60 -4.63 -12.05
C GLY A 124 10.60 -3.89 -11.19
N ARG A 125 11.64 -3.36 -11.83
CA ARG A 125 12.67 -2.55 -11.20
C ARG A 125 12.76 -1.21 -11.90
N ALA A 126 12.90 -0.13 -11.14
CA ALA A 126 13.05 1.21 -11.69
C ALA A 126 14.23 1.30 -12.69
N ASP A 127 13.98 1.99 -13.80
CA ASP A 127 14.97 2.41 -14.78
C ASP A 127 14.48 3.66 -15.53
N ARG A 128 15.06 4.81 -15.18
CA ARG A 128 14.70 6.12 -15.74
C ARG A 128 14.97 6.27 -17.24
N SER A 129 15.68 5.33 -17.87
CA SER A 129 15.92 5.34 -19.32
C SER A 129 14.75 4.77 -20.14
N LEU A 130 13.75 4.17 -19.49
CA LEU A 130 12.62 3.55 -20.16
C LEU A 130 11.45 4.53 -20.35
N ASN A 131 10.82 4.50 -21.52
CA ASN A 131 9.73 5.41 -21.90
C ASN A 131 8.47 5.25 -21.04
N ASP A 132 8.24 4.04 -20.52
CA ASP A 132 7.08 3.64 -19.72
C ASP A 132 7.35 3.66 -18.21
N GLU A 133 8.43 4.31 -17.76
CA GLU A 133 8.80 4.37 -16.33
C GLU A 133 7.70 5.00 -15.46
N HIS A 134 6.93 5.91 -16.02
CA HIS A 134 5.78 6.52 -15.35
C HIS A 134 4.65 5.52 -15.04
N LEU A 135 4.63 4.33 -15.66
CA LEU A 135 3.65 3.28 -15.41
C LEU A 135 4.10 2.26 -14.34
N LEU A 136 5.35 2.36 -13.85
CA LEU A 136 5.88 1.49 -12.79
C LEU A 136 5.08 1.71 -11.50
N ALA A 137 4.20 0.77 -11.19
CA ALA A 137 3.36 0.80 -9.99
C ALA A 137 4.03 0.10 -8.81
N VAL A 138 4.90 -0.87 -9.09
CA VAL A 138 5.57 -1.69 -8.06
C VAL A 138 7.04 -1.82 -8.40
N ASP A 139 7.87 -1.05 -7.69
CA ASP A 139 9.33 -1.18 -7.74
C ASP A 139 9.81 -2.21 -6.72
N LEU A 140 10.31 -3.33 -7.24
CA LEU A 140 10.90 -4.42 -6.48
C LEU A 140 12.41 -4.26 -6.31
N GLY A 141 13.04 -3.24 -6.91
CA GLY A 141 14.49 -3.04 -6.93
C GLY A 141 15.12 -2.91 -5.54
N GLU A 142 14.39 -2.32 -4.58
CA GLU A 142 14.83 -2.11 -3.20
C GLU A 142 14.66 -3.34 -2.30
N LEU A 143 13.94 -4.36 -2.77
CA LEU A 143 13.73 -5.58 -1.99
C LEU A 143 14.98 -6.46 -1.98
N LEU A 144 15.05 -7.36 -1.00
CA LEU A 144 16.08 -8.39 -0.97
C LEU A 144 16.03 -9.21 -2.28
N ARG A 145 17.14 -9.25 -3.02
CA ARG A 145 17.25 -9.87 -4.36
C ARG A 145 16.43 -9.20 -5.47
N GLY A 146 15.93 -7.98 -5.24
CA GLY A 146 15.23 -7.16 -6.22
C GLY A 146 16.01 -6.90 -7.52
N SER A 147 17.35 -6.88 -7.44
CA SER A 147 18.22 -6.74 -8.60
C SER A 147 18.09 -7.85 -9.65
N ARG A 148 17.52 -9.00 -9.28
CA ARG A 148 17.26 -10.13 -10.20
C ARG A 148 15.91 -10.03 -10.92
N VAL A 149 15.08 -9.06 -10.56
CA VAL A 149 13.83 -8.75 -11.25
C VAL A 149 14.16 -7.91 -12.50
N SER A 150 13.54 -8.27 -13.63
CA SER A 150 13.55 -7.47 -14.84
C SER A 150 12.97 -6.07 -14.61
N ARG A 151 13.43 -5.08 -15.36
CA ARG A 151 12.94 -3.69 -15.26
C ARG A 151 11.44 -3.58 -15.53
N ARG A 152 10.96 -4.40 -16.48
CA ARG A 152 9.54 -4.70 -16.76
C ARG A 152 9.41 -6.20 -16.67
N HIS A 153 8.91 -6.72 -15.56
CA HIS A 153 8.84 -8.17 -15.35
C HIS A 153 7.46 -8.70 -15.71
N ALA A 154 6.44 -8.05 -15.16
CA ALA A 154 5.05 -8.35 -15.42
C ALA A 154 4.23 -7.06 -15.31
N GLN A 155 2.97 -7.12 -15.72
CA GLN A 155 2.01 -6.07 -15.43
C GLN A 155 0.67 -6.66 -15.04
N ILE A 156 -0.09 -5.88 -14.27
CA ILE A 156 -1.50 -6.16 -14.02
C ILE A 156 -2.33 -5.22 -14.88
N VAL A 157 -3.28 -5.79 -15.61
CA VAL A 157 -4.25 -5.06 -16.44
C VAL A 157 -5.66 -5.35 -15.95
N GLU A 158 -6.60 -4.47 -16.28
CA GLU A 158 -8.02 -4.65 -15.98
C GLU A 158 -8.81 -4.68 -17.30
N ASP A 159 -9.69 -5.66 -17.44
CA ASP A 159 -10.65 -5.75 -18.54
C ASP A 159 -12.02 -6.14 -17.98
N GLN A 160 -13.04 -5.33 -18.28
CA GLN A 160 -14.40 -5.49 -17.77
C GLN A 160 -14.50 -5.65 -16.24
N GLY A 161 -13.59 -5.02 -15.47
CA GLY A 161 -13.55 -5.08 -14.00
C GLY A 161 -12.88 -6.33 -13.41
N GLU A 162 -12.31 -7.17 -14.28
CA GLU A 162 -11.52 -8.36 -13.94
C GLU A 162 -10.03 -8.07 -14.14
N LEU A 163 -9.20 -8.61 -13.26
CA LEU A 163 -7.76 -8.39 -13.25
C LEU A 163 -7.03 -9.53 -13.94
N TYR A 164 -5.99 -9.19 -14.70
CA TYR A 164 -5.15 -10.16 -15.39
C TYR A 164 -3.67 -9.84 -15.17
N LEU A 165 -2.87 -10.89 -15.01
CA LEU A 165 -1.42 -10.85 -15.03
C LEU A 165 -0.92 -11.11 -16.45
N GLU A 166 -0.01 -10.27 -16.91
CA GLU A 166 0.75 -10.45 -18.15
C GLU A 166 2.24 -10.45 -17.85
N VAL A 167 2.97 -11.43 -18.38
CA VAL A 167 4.43 -11.51 -18.26
C VAL A 167 5.08 -10.71 -19.39
N LEU A 168 5.99 -9.81 -19.03
CA LEU A 168 6.68 -8.90 -19.96
C LEU A 168 8.15 -9.28 -20.20
N ALA A 169 8.71 -10.17 -19.39
CA ALA A 169 10.10 -10.59 -19.47
C ALA A 169 10.25 -12.09 -19.71
N ASP A 170 11.40 -12.50 -20.25
CA ASP A 170 11.75 -13.92 -20.43
C ASP A 170 12.04 -14.65 -19.10
N ASN A 171 12.13 -13.92 -17.98
CA ASN A 171 12.34 -14.52 -16.67
C ASN A 171 11.02 -15.16 -16.20
N PRO A 172 11.04 -16.43 -15.73
CA PRO A 172 9.81 -17.11 -15.34
C PRO A 172 9.06 -16.39 -14.22
N THR A 173 7.76 -16.25 -14.44
CA THR A 173 6.79 -15.81 -13.43
C THR A 173 5.83 -16.97 -13.18
N TYR A 174 5.61 -17.30 -11.92
CA TYR A 174 4.65 -18.33 -11.54
C TYR A 174 3.48 -17.69 -10.80
N LEU A 175 2.30 -18.28 -10.94
CA LEU A 175 1.13 -17.95 -10.14
C LEU A 175 0.83 -19.13 -9.23
N ARG A 176 0.75 -18.87 -7.94
CA ARG A 176 0.28 -19.84 -6.95
C ARG A 176 -1.12 -19.50 -6.50
N ARG A 177 -2.04 -20.44 -6.68
CA ARG A 177 -3.42 -20.39 -6.20
C ARG A 177 -3.65 -21.59 -5.31
N GLU A 178 -3.99 -21.34 -4.05
CA GLU A 178 -4.08 -22.40 -3.02
C GLU A 178 -2.78 -23.23 -3.00
N GLU A 179 -2.85 -24.53 -3.26
CA GLU A 179 -1.72 -25.47 -3.29
C GLU A 179 -1.12 -25.66 -4.70
N LEU A 180 -1.70 -25.07 -5.74
CA LEU A 180 -1.24 -25.21 -7.12
C LEU A 180 -0.33 -24.06 -7.51
N THR A 181 0.86 -24.37 -8.02
CA THR A 181 1.77 -23.38 -8.64
C THR A 181 1.94 -23.72 -10.12
N SER A 182 1.65 -22.76 -11.00
CA SER A 182 1.80 -22.90 -12.45
C SER A 182 2.60 -21.74 -13.02
N GLU A 183 3.43 -22.03 -14.03
CA GLU A 183 4.11 -20.98 -14.79
C GLU A 183 3.08 -20.16 -15.57
N VAL A 184 3.26 -18.84 -15.55
CA VAL A 184 2.44 -17.89 -16.30
C VAL A 184 3.07 -17.74 -17.67
N GLY A 185 2.36 -18.20 -18.70
CA GLY A 185 2.80 -18.04 -20.08
C GLY A 185 2.70 -16.59 -20.58
N HIS A 186 2.85 -16.43 -21.90
CA HIS A 186 2.67 -15.12 -22.54
C HIS A 186 1.20 -14.68 -22.68
N GLU A 187 0.25 -15.57 -22.41
CA GLU A 187 -1.17 -15.24 -22.39
C GLU A 187 -1.58 -14.61 -21.06
N ARG A 188 -2.59 -13.73 -21.11
CA ARG A 188 -3.21 -13.13 -19.92
C ARG A 188 -3.72 -14.22 -18.99
N THR A 189 -3.33 -14.17 -17.72
CA THR A 189 -3.81 -15.09 -16.69
C THR A 189 -4.68 -14.33 -15.69
N ALA A 190 -5.91 -14.78 -15.47
CA ALA A 190 -6.83 -14.12 -14.54
C ALA A 190 -6.31 -14.17 -13.10
N LEU A 191 -6.33 -13.03 -12.43
CA LEU A 191 -5.92 -12.85 -11.03
C LEU A 191 -7.12 -12.78 -10.10
N GLN A 192 -7.00 -13.43 -8.95
CA GLN A 192 -8.00 -13.44 -7.88
C GLN A 192 -7.38 -12.99 -6.57
N ALA A 193 -8.22 -12.58 -5.61
CA ALA A 193 -7.77 -12.31 -4.26
C ALA A 193 -7.17 -13.57 -3.63
N GLY A 194 -6.02 -13.44 -2.98
CA GLY A 194 -5.28 -14.54 -2.38
C GLY A 194 -4.25 -15.21 -3.30
N ASP A 195 -4.31 -14.98 -4.61
CA ASP A 195 -3.28 -15.47 -5.53
C ASP A 195 -1.90 -14.91 -5.17
N VAL A 196 -0.83 -15.67 -5.42
CA VAL A 196 0.54 -15.26 -5.16
C VAL A 196 1.36 -15.28 -6.45
N ILE A 197 1.84 -14.11 -6.86
CA ILE A 197 2.73 -13.92 -8.02
C ILE A 197 4.17 -14.16 -7.55
N ILE A 198 4.89 -15.08 -8.17
CA ILE A 198 6.24 -15.49 -7.78
C ILE A 198 7.21 -15.20 -8.92
N PHE A 199 8.24 -14.40 -8.64
CA PHE A 199 9.34 -14.13 -9.56
C PHE A 199 10.51 -15.07 -9.25
N GLU A 200 10.67 -16.14 -10.05
CA GLU A 200 11.51 -17.30 -9.70
C GLU A 200 12.95 -16.93 -9.32
N ARG A 201 13.62 -16.11 -10.15
CA ARG A 201 15.04 -15.79 -9.97
C ARG A 201 15.34 -14.95 -8.73
N SER A 202 14.40 -14.09 -8.32
CA SER A 202 14.52 -13.30 -7.09
C SER A 202 13.95 -14.03 -5.87
N ALA A 203 13.07 -15.01 -6.09
CA ALA A 203 12.21 -15.63 -5.09
C ALA A 203 11.28 -14.63 -4.37
N ILE A 204 11.03 -13.47 -4.98
CA ILE A 204 10.04 -12.51 -4.47
C ILE A 204 8.65 -13.06 -4.77
N ALA A 205 7.80 -13.07 -3.75
CA ALA A 205 6.42 -13.51 -3.85
C ALA A 205 5.48 -12.37 -3.40
N LEU A 206 4.51 -12.03 -4.24
CA LEU A 206 3.53 -10.98 -4.01
C LEU A 206 2.12 -11.57 -3.92
N GLN A 207 1.49 -11.50 -2.75
CA GLN A 207 0.09 -11.89 -2.59
C GLN A 207 -0.84 -10.77 -3.05
N VAL A 208 -1.82 -11.13 -3.88
CA VAL A 208 -2.85 -10.24 -4.39
C VAL A 208 -3.95 -10.09 -3.34
N ILE A 209 -4.27 -8.85 -2.99
CA ILE A 209 -5.36 -8.51 -2.08
C ILE A 209 -6.31 -7.56 -2.83
N ILE A 210 -7.60 -7.90 -2.86
CA ILE A 210 -8.64 -7.10 -3.52
C ILE A 210 -9.67 -6.72 -2.47
N LYS A 211 -9.97 -5.42 -2.35
CA LYS A 211 -11.00 -4.89 -1.43
C LYS A 211 -12.11 -4.23 -2.24
N GLY A 212 -13.34 -4.63 -1.92
CA GLY A 212 -14.59 -4.03 -2.43
C GLY A 212 -15.01 -2.79 -1.67
#